data_AF-B7X0R5-F1
#
_entry.id   AF-B7X0R5-F1
#
_cell.length_a   1.000
_cell.length_b   1.000
_cell.length_c   1.000
_cell.angle_alpha   90.00
_cell.angle_beta   90.00
_cell.angle_gamma   90.00
#
_symmetry.space_group_name_H-M   'P 1'
#
loop_
_entity.id
_entity.type
_entity.pdbx_description
1 polymer ?
#
loop_
_entity_poly.entity_id
_entity_poly.type
_entity_poly.pdbx_seq_one_letter_code
_entity_poly.pdbx_strand_id
1 'polypeptide(L)'
;MLLSEFAKETGLSPETVRFYVGKGLLKPRRGVLGGSNPYQVFSADDVTAVRMIQLQKSLGYSLSEIAALNREYRQGAKSAVRTAQVLRDQIGKLQSQRTELDAALTFLTEKLAWVEAGKPGAAPQFAC
;
A
#
# COMPACT_ATOMS: atom_id res chain seq x y z
N MET A 1 -3.32 -24.08 -1.25
CA MET A 1 -4.44 -23.75 -0.33
C MET A 1 -5.64 -23.21 -1.10
N LEU A 2 -6.86 -23.49 -0.63
CA LEU A 2 -8.10 -22.93 -1.20
C LEU A 2 -8.36 -21.51 -0.67
N LEU A 3 -9.33 -20.80 -1.24
CA LEU A 3 -9.65 -19.40 -0.89
C LEU A 3 -9.83 -19.16 0.62
N SER A 4 -10.58 -20.01 1.31
CA SER A 4 -10.87 -19.84 2.75
C SER A 4 -9.63 -20.01 3.62
N GLU A 5 -8.77 -20.96 3.27
CA GLU A 5 -7.50 -21.23 3.94
C GLU A 5 -6.50 -20.09 3.67
N PHE A 6 -6.39 -19.65 2.41
CA PHE A 6 -5.55 -18.51 2.01
C PHE A 6 -5.95 -17.22 2.71
N ALA A 7 -7.27 -16.95 2.79
CA ALA A 7 -7.81 -15.79 3.49
C ALA A 7 -7.41 -15.79 4.97
N LYS A 8 -7.51 -16.94 5.65
CA LYS A 8 -7.08 -17.10 7.04
C LYS A 8 -5.57 -16.88 7.20
N GLU A 9 -4.76 -17.51 6.34
CA GLU A 9 -3.30 -17.41 6.42
C GLU A 9 -2.77 -15.99 6.17
N THR A 10 -3.42 -15.25 5.26
CA THR A 10 -3.01 -13.88 4.91
C THR A 10 -3.68 -12.80 5.75
N GLY A 11 -4.66 -13.16 6.58
CA GLY A 11 -5.49 -12.22 7.35
C GLY A 11 -6.42 -11.37 6.48
N LEU A 12 -6.61 -11.72 5.20
CA LEU A 12 -7.51 -11.01 4.29
C LEU A 12 -8.92 -11.62 4.33
N SER A 13 -9.95 -10.81 4.07
CA SER A 13 -11.27 -11.36 3.80
C SER A 13 -11.29 -12.11 2.46
N PRO A 14 -12.11 -13.17 2.30
CA PRO A 14 -12.27 -13.85 1.01
C PRO A 14 -12.66 -12.89 -0.12
N GLU A 15 -13.45 -11.85 0.19
CA GLU A 15 -13.81 -10.79 -0.76
C GLU A 15 -12.58 -9.99 -1.21
N THR A 16 -11.70 -9.60 -0.27
CA THR A 16 -10.45 -8.89 -0.60
C THR A 16 -9.55 -9.74 -1.48
N VAL A 17 -9.44 -11.04 -1.20
CA VAL A 17 -8.66 -11.96 -2.04
C VAL A 17 -9.23 -12.02 -3.45
N ARG A 18 -10.56 -12.18 -3.62
CA ARG A 18 -11.21 -12.16 -4.95
C ARG A 18 -10.98 -10.84 -5.67
N PHE A 19 -11.06 -9.72 -4.94
CA PHE A 19 -10.79 -8.40 -5.48
C PHE A 19 -9.35 -8.28 -6.01
N TYR A 20 -8.36 -8.78 -5.24
CA TYR A 20 -6.95 -8.79 -5.66
C TYR A 20 -6.72 -9.68 -6.88
N VAL A 21 -7.38 -10.84 -6.96
CA VAL A 21 -7.34 -11.68 -8.17
C VAL A 21 -7.96 -10.95 -9.36
N GLY A 22 -9.11 -10.29 -9.18
CA GLY A 22 -9.79 -9.51 -10.22
C GLY A 22 -8.95 -8.33 -10.74
N LYS A 23 -8.16 -7.70 -9.86
CA LYS A 23 -7.19 -6.66 -10.24
C LYS A 23 -5.88 -7.22 -10.80
N GLY A 24 -5.72 -8.55 -10.86
CA GLY A 24 -4.51 -9.21 -11.36
C GLY A 24 -3.29 -9.01 -10.46
N LEU A 25 -3.50 -8.65 -9.19
CA LEU A 25 -2.48 -8.53 -8.14
C LEU A 25 -2.05 -9.92 -7.66
N LEU A 26 -3.00 -10.84 -7.55
CA LEU A 26 -2.78 -12.26 -7.31
C LEU A 26 -3.13 -13.07 -8.56
N LYS A 27 -2.42 -14.16 -8.79
CA LYS A 27 -2.63 -15.03 -9.95
C LYS A 27 -2.62 -16.51 -9.52
N PRO A 28 -3.61 -16.92 -8.70
CA PRO A 28 -3.71 -18.30 -8.28
C PRO A 28 -3.88 -19.22 -9.49
N ARG A 29 -3.42 -20.46 -9.35
CA ARG A 29 -3.61 -21.48 -10.39
C ARG A 29 -5.07 -21.92 -10.39
N ARG A 30 -5.56 -22.32 -11.56
CA ARG A 30 -6.83 -23.06 -11.65
C ARG A 30 -6.58 -24.50 -11.20
N GLY A 31 -7.35 -24.97 -10.23
CA GLY A 31 -7.28 -26.33 -9.72
C GLY A 31 -7.92 -27.34 -10.67
N VAL A 32 -7.91 -28.60 -10.26
CA VAL A 32 -8.52 -29.73 -10.99
C VAL A 32 -9.93 -30.08 -10.51
N LEU A 33 -10.38 -29.50 -9.40
CA LEU A 33 -11.72 -29.68 -8.82
C LEU A 33 -12.61 -28.47 -9.16
N GLY A 34 -13.94 -28.64 -9.15
CA GLY A 34 -14.92 -27.57 -9.41
C GLY A 34 -15.61 -27.65 -10.78
N GLY A 35 -15.38 -28.72 -11.56
CA GLY A 35 -16.07 -28.97 -12.83
C GLY A 35 -15.87 -27.82 -13.82
N SER A 36 -16.97 -27.27 -14.35
CA SER A 36 -16.97 -26.17 -15.33
C SER A 36 -16.39 -24.85 -14.80
N ASN A 37 -16.25 -24.68 -13.47
CA ASN A 37 -15.62 -23.52 -12.86
C ASN A 37 -14.58 -23.97 -11.80
N PRO A 38 -13.34 -24.27 -12.23
CA PRO A 38 -12.34 -24.84 -11.34
C PRO A 38 -11.99 -23.93 -10.17
N TYR A 39 -11.79 -24.52 -8.98
CA TYR A 39 -11.39 -23.77 -7.81
C TYR A 39 -10.03 -23.09 -7.99
N GLN A 40 -9.87 -21.90 -7.41
CA GLN A 40 -8.58 -21.21 -7.35
C GLN A 40 -7.72 -21.85 -6.27
N VAL A 41 -6.48 -22.18 -6.63
CA VAL A 41 -5.48 -22.75 -5.74
C VAL A 41 -4.34 -21.74 -5.60
N PHE A 42 -4.15 -21.26 -4.37
CA PHE A 42 -3.11 -20.32 -4.01
C PHE A 42 -1.86 -21.05 -3.51
N SER A 43 -0.69 -20.48 -3.80
CA SER A 43 0.62 -20.98 -3.37
C SER A 43 1.23 -20.12 -2.26
N ALA A 44 2.36 -20.57 -1.70
CA ALA A 44 3.17 -19.75 -0.79
C ALA A 44 3.71 -18.46 -1.47
N ASP A 45 3.89 -18.47 -2.79
CA ASP A 45 4.26 -17.26 -3.54
C ASP A 45 3.13 -16.22 -3.52
N ASP A 46 1.87 -16.66 -3.59
CA ASP A 46 0.71 -15.76 -3.46
C ASP A 46 0.64 -15.14 -2.05
N VAL A 47 1.02 -15.89 -1.01
CA VAL A 47 1.12 -15.36 0.37
C VAL A 47 2.21 -14.30 0.44
N THR A 48 3.36 -14.57 -0.16
CA THR A 48 4.47 -13.61 -0.26
C THR A 48 4.06 -12.35 -1.03
N ALA A 49 3.30 -12.51 -2.12
CA ALA A 49 2.75 -11.40 -2.88
C ALA A 49 1.79 -10.54 -2.05
N VAL A 50 0.93 -11.14 -1.21
CA VAL A 50 0.07 -10.37 -0.30
C VAL A 50 0.88 -9.57 0.71
N ARG A 51 1.92 -10.16 1.30
CA ARG A 51 2.81 -9.43 2.23
C ARG A 51 3.49 -8.24 1.55
N MET A 52 3.94 -8.41 0.31
CA MET A 52 4.50 -7.31 -0.48
C MET A 52 3.47 -6.23 -0.80
N ILE A 53 2.24 -6.60 -1.16
CA ILE A 53 1.16 -5.64 -1.39
C ILE A 53 0.87 -4.85 -0.10
N GLN A 54 0.83 -5.50 1.06
CA GLN A 54 0.62 -4.84 2.35
C GLN A 54 1.75 -3.85 2.67
N LEU A 55 3.01 -4.24 2.46
CA LEU A 55 4.17 -3.36 2.61
C LEU A 55 4.11 -2.15 1.65
N GLN A 56 3.77 -2.37 0.39
CA GLN A 56 3.63 -1.28 -0.57
C GLN A 56 2.50 -0.33 -0.17
N LYS A 57 1.36 -0.86 0.29
CA LYS A 57 0.29 -0.02 0.82
C LYS A 57 0.73 0.82 2.01
N SER A 58 1.51 0.27 2.94
CA SER A 58 2.02 1.04 4.09
C SER A 58 3.02 2.13 3.68
N LEU A 59 3.67 1.97 2.52
CA LEU A 59 4.54 3.00 1.93
C LEU A 59 3.76 4.05 1.14
N GLY A 60 2.43 3.98 1.07
CA GLY A 60 1.59 4.97 0.40
C GLY A 60 1.28 4.65 -1.07
N TYR A 61 1.58 3.45 -1.57
CA TYR A 61 1.18 3.06 -2.92
C TYR A 61 -0.32 2.69 -2.97
N SER A 62 -1.00 3.15 -4.02
CA SER A 62 -2.34 2.67 -4.37
C SER A 62 -2.30 1.26 -4.96
N LEU A 63 -3.41 0.52 -4.86
CA LEU A 63 -3.53 -0.80 -5.49
C LEU A 63 -3.37 -0.74 -7.02
N SER A 64 -3.78 0.37 -7.64
CA SER A 64 -3.58 0.63 -9.07
C SER A 64 -2.10 0.79 -9.44
N GLU A 65 -1.33 1.55 -8.66
CA GLU A 65 0.11 1.70 -8.87
C GLU A 65 0.83 0.36 -8.71
N ILE A 66 0.48 -0.41 -7.67
CA ILE A 66 1.04 -1.75 -7.45
C ILE A 66 0.73 -2.67 -8.64
N ALA A 67 -0.51 -2.66 -9.14
CA ALA A 67 -0.90 -3.47 -10.29
C ALA A 67 -0.16 -3.07 -11.57
N ALA A 68 0.05 -1.77 -11.78
CA ALA A 68 0.80 -1.24 -12.92
C ALA A 68 2.29 -1.65 -12.86
N LEU A 69 2.94 -1.45 -11.71
CA LEU A 69 4.34 -1.86 -11.49
C LEU A 69 4.51 -3.37 -11.67
N ASN A 70 3.61 -4.18 -11.11
CA ASN A 70 3.65 -5.63 -11.26
C ASN A 70 3.50 -6.06 -12.73
N ARG A 71 2.71 -5.33 -13.53
CA ARG A 71 2.56 -5.58 -14.97
C ARG A 71 3.84 -5.21 -15.71
N GLU A 72 4.40 -4.05 -15.42
CA GLU A 72 5.66 -3.55 -15.99
C GLU A 72 6.80 -4.55 -15.74
N TYR A 73 6.98 -5.00 -14.49
CA TYR A 73 7.99 -6.02 -14.16
C TYR A 73 7.77 -7.36 -14.87
N ARG A 74 6.52 -7.79 -15.06
CA ARG A 74 6.20 -9.02 -15.80
C ARG A 74 6.51 -8.90 -17.30
N GLN A 75 6.42 -7.70 -17.85
CA GLN A 75 6.72 -7.40 -19.26
C GLN A 75 8.23 -7.23 -19.53
N GLY A 76 9.08 -7.49 -18.54
CA GLY A 76 10.54 -7.46 -18.71
C GLY A 76 11.19 -6.12 -18.39
N ALA A 77 10.42 -5.10 -17.98
CA ALA A 77 10.94 -3.82 -17.51
C ALA A 77 11.51 -3.89 -16.08
N LYS A 78 12.32 -4.92 -15.82
CA LYS A 78 13.04 -5.15 -14.55
C LYS A 78 14.41 -4.44 -14.53
N SER A 79 14.61 -3.39 -15.33
CA SER A 79 15.90 -2.71 -15.37
C SER A 79 16.14 -2.01 -14.03
N ALA A 80 17.36 -2.10 -13.51
CA ALA A 80 17.74 -1.45 -12.25
C ALA A 80 17.46 0.06 -12.28
N VAL A 81 17.60 0.69 -13.45
CA VAL A 81 17.29 2.10 -13.69
C VAL A 81 15.81 2.40 -13.42
N ARG A 82 14.89 1.59 -13.97
CA ARG A 82 13.45 1.81 -13.79
C ARG A 82 13.03 1.57 -12.36
N THR A 83 13.50 0.48 -11.74
CA THR A 83 13.26 0.19 -10.32
C THR A 83 13.73 1.33 -9.43
N ALA A 84 14.95 1.83 -9.65
CA ALA A 84 15.49 2.94 -8.89
C ALA A 84 14.66 4.22 -9.06
N GLN A 85 14.15 4.49 -10.27
CA GLN A 85 13.29 5.65 -10.50
C GLN A 85 12.00 5.58 -9.69
N VAL A 86 11.29 4.44 -9.73
CA VAL A 86 10.05 4.23 -8.96
C VAL A 86 10.29 4.45 -7.46
N LEU A 87 11.41 3.93 -6.94
CA LEU A 87 11.77 4.10 -5.54
C LEU A 87 12.09 5.56 -5.20
N ARG A 88 12.83 6.29 -6.04
CA ARG A 88 13.11 7.72 -5.84
C ARG A 88 11.84 8.55 -5.82
N ASP A 89 10.92 8.28 -6.75
CA ASP A 89 9.64 8.99 -6.82
C ASP A 89 8.84 8.81 -5.53
N GLN A 90 8.77 7.57 -5.01
CA GLN A 90 8.05 7.31 -3.77
C GLN A 90 8.75 7.91 -2.54
N ILE A 91 10.09 7.87 -2.49
CA ILE A 91 10.86 8.54 -1.43
C ILE A 91 10.55 10.05 -1.43
N GLY A 92 10.53 10.69 -2.60
CA GLY A 92 10.20 12.11 -2.73
C GLY A 92 8.79 12.43 -2.23
N LYS A 93 7.78 11.62 -2.59
CA LYS A 93 6.41 11.77 -2.07
C LYS A 93 6.36 11.69 -0.54
N LEU A 94 7.01 10.69 0.05
CA LEU A 94 7.05 10.52 1.51
C LEU A 94 7.80 11.66 2.20
N GLN A 95 8.85 12.19 1.60
CA GLN A 95 9.57 13.35 2.13
C GLN A 95 8.70 14.61 2.12
N SER A 96 7.93 14.87 1.04
CA SER A 96 6.98 15.99 1.00
C SER A 96 5.92 15.86 2.09
N GLN A 97 5.30 14.68 2.21
CA GLN A 97 4.30 14.41 3.25
C GLN A 97 4.87 14.58 4.66
N ARG A 98 6.13 14.18 4.88
CA ARG A 98 6.80 14.41 6.16
C ARG A 98 6.95 15.90 6.45
N THR A 99 7.40 16.70 5.49
CA THR A 99 7.55 18.15 5.67
C THR A 99 6.21 18.82 5.99
N GLU A 100 5.13 18.43 5.31
CA GLU A 100 3.78 18.92 5.57
C GLU A 100 3.29 18.55 6.98
N LEU A 101 3.53 17.30 7.40
CA LEU A 101 3.19 16.84 8.76
C LEU A 101 4.01 17.54 9.83
N ASP A 102 5.30 17.74 9.61
CA ASP A 102 6.19 18.44 10.54
C ASP A 102 5.71 19.89 10.74
N ALA A 103 5.34 20.59 9.67
CA ALA A 103 4.76 21.94 9.75
C ALA A 103 3.43 21.96 10.54
N ALA A 104 2.54 21.00 10.27
CA ALA A 104 1.27 20.87 10.99
C ALA A 104 1.48 20.61 12.48
N LEU A 105 2.43 19.75 12.83
CA LEU A 105 2.78 19.44 14.21
C LEU A 105 3.35 20.65 14.93
N THR A 106 4.30 21.37 14.32
CA THR A 106 4.84 22.61 14.89
C THR A 106 3.74 23.60 15.23
N PHE A 107 2.83 23.87 14.29
CA PHE A 107 1.70 24.76 14.54
C PHE A 107 0.78 24.29 15.67
N LEU A 108 0.43 23.00 15.70
CA LEU A 108 -0.44 22.47 16.76
C LEU A 108 0.23 22.55 18.14
N THR A 109 1.53 22.28 18.22
CA THR A 109 2.30 22.41 19.47
C THR A 109 2.37 23.86 19.94
N GLU A 110 2.68 24.80 19.05
CA GLU A 110 2.69 26.23 19.39
C GLU A 110 1.31 26.73 19.82
N LYS A 111 0.27 26.32 19.08
CA LYS A 111 -1.11 26.68 19.38
C LYS A 111 -1.57 26.13 20.73
N LEU A 112 -1.20 24.89 21.05
CA LEU A 112 -1.48 24.27 22.34
C LEU A 112 -0.83 25.06 23.47
N ALA A 113 0.47 25.36 23.36
CA ALA A 113 1.19 26.15 24.36
C ALA A 113 0.56 27.54 24.56
N TRP A 114 0.13 28.19 23.48
CA TRP A 114 -0.59 29.45 23.54
C TRP A 114 -1.93 29.33 24.29
N VAL A 115 -2.70 28.26 24.06
CA VAL A 115 -3.96 28.02 24.79
C VAL A 115 -3.70 27.78 26.28
N GLU A 116 -2.73 26.94 26.62
CA GLU A 116 -2.37 26.60 28.00
C GLU A 116 -1.83 27.81 28.78
N ALA A 117 -1.14 28.73 28.11
CA ALA A 117 -0.70 30.00 28.68
C ALA A 117 -1.82 31.03 28.88
N GLY A 118 -3.10 30.66 28.65
CA GLY A 118 -4.24 31.56 28.81
C GLY A 118 -4.45 32.51 27.64
N LYS A 119 -4.00 32.13 26.44
CA LYS A 119 -4.17 32.88 25.18
C LYS A 119 -3.47 34.26 25.19
N PRO A 120 -2.16 34.33 25.46
CA PRO A 120 -1.44 35.59 25.53
C PRO A 120 -1.31 36.20 24.12
N GLY A 121 -1.77 37.44 23.92
CA GLY A 121 -1.54 38.19 22.69
C GLY A 121 -2.07 37.50 21.41
N ALA A 122 -1.35 37.68 20.30
CA ALA A 122 -1.74 37.14 19.00
C ALA A 122 -1.54 35.62 18.93
N ALA A 123 -2.49 34.93 18.28
CA ALA A 123 -2.40 33.48 18.09
C ALA A 123 -1.31 33.10 17.08
N PRO A 124 -0.62 31.96 17.27
CA PRO A 124 0.22 31.35 16.24
C PRO A 124 -0.58 31.14 14.95
N GLN A 125 0.09 31.30 13.81
CA GLN A 125 -0.49 31.12 12.47
C GLN A 125 0.17 29.93 11.78
N PHE A 126 -0.61 29.21 10.98
CA PHE A 126 -0.09 28.13 10.17
C PHE A 126 0.68 28.74 8.98
N ALA A 127 1.99 28.56 8.96
CA ALA A 127 2.80 28.94 7.81
C ALA A 127 2.69 27.82 6.77
N CYS A 128 1.97 28.10 5.67
CA CYS A 128 1.96 27.26 4.47
C CYS A 128 3.24 27.47 3.64
#